data_AF-A0A812S015-F1
#
_entry.id   AF-A0A812S015-F1
#
_cell.length_a   1.000
_cell.length_b   1.000
_cell.length_c   1.000
_cell.angle_alpha   90.00
_cell.angle_beta   90.00
_cell.angle_gamma   90.00
#
_symmetry.space_group_name_H-M   'P 1'
#
loop_
_entity.id
_entity.type
_entity.pdbx_description
1 polymer ?
#
loop_
_entity_poly.entity_id
_entity_poly.type
_entity_poly.pdbx_seq_one_letter_code
_entity_poly.pdbx_strand_id
1 'polypeptide(L)'
;MANTASGFLEDAAYDKILYVSKDRLEAMKGKLKKKAADVTKEDVKALMYPDDMEDGSMLVPVDVSGEPEDFPTTPEELTAKVEPKAAVTALIKAHDAFEKSKSKFSKDKRPIPMSVGDWLTHVSMEEDGGEEGGEEEELETDEVIEPSPMKKRRKL
;
A
#
# COMPACT_ATOMS: atom_id res chain seq x y z
N MET A 1 -6.27 -9.04 1.11
CA MET A 1 -5.64 -8.88 -0.21
C MET A 1 -4.27 -8.24 -0.06
N ALA A 2 -3.34 -8.48 -0.99
CA ALA A 2 -2.06 -7.77 -1.01
C ALA A 2 -1.55 -7.45 -2.42
N ASN A 3 -0.96 -6.25 -2.58
CA ASN A 3 -0.12 -5.95 -3.72
C ASN A 3 1.22 -6.69 -3.60
N THR A 4 1.62 -7.42 -4.63
CA THR A 4 2.85 -8.21 -4.67
C THR A 4 3.59 -8.00 -5.99
N ALA A 5 4.79 -8.55 -6.13
CA ALA A 5 5.52 -8.48 -7.41
C ALA A 5 4.81 -9.24 -8.55
N SER A 6 3.87 -10.14 -8.24
CA SER A 6 3.00 -10.81 -9.21
C SER A 6 1.67 -10.09 -9.45
N GLY A 7 1.49 -8.88 -8.91
CA GLY A 7 0.24 -8.13 -8.92
C GLY A 7 -0.57 -8.33 -7.64
N PHE A 8 -1.85 -7.95 -7.69
CA PHE A 8 -2.78 -8.09 -6.57
C PHE A 8 -3.19 -9.55 -6.39
N LEU A 9 -2.92 -10.07 -5.20
CA LEU A 9 -3.29 -11.43 -4.83
C LEU A 9 -4.30 -11.42 -3.68
N GLU A 10 -5.31 -12.26 -3.85
CA GLU A 10 -6.31 -12.59 -2.84
C GLU A 10 -6.04 -13.99 -2.32
N ASP A 11 -5.66 -14.09 -1.05
CA ASP A 11 -5.37 -15.35 -0.36
C ASP A 11 -5.61 -15.15 1.13
N ALA A 12 -5.95 -16.22 1.85
CA ALA A 12 -6.13 -16.19 3.30
C ALA A 12 -4.87 -15.71 4.05
N ALA A 13 -3.68 -15.92 3.47
CA ALA A 13 -2.42 -15.39 4.00
C ALA A 13 -2.37 -13.84 4.01
N TYR A 14 -3.21 -13.17 3.22
CA TYR A 14 -3.27 -11.71 3.13
C TYR A 14 -4.51 -11.12 3.83
N ASP A 15 -5.31 -11.92 4.53
CA ASP A 15 -6.47 -11.44 5.30
C ASP A 15 -6.05 -10.52 6.46
N LYS A 16 -4.86 -10.76 7.01
CA LYS A 16 -4.25 -9.99 8.10
C LYS A 16 -3.22 -8.97 7.64
N ILE A 17 -3.15 -8.71 6.33
CA ILE A 17 -2.29 -7.68 5.77
C ILE A 17 -3.13 -6.44 5.48
N LEU A 18 -2.79 -5.34 6.14
CA LEU A 18 -3.42 -4.03 5.93
C LEU A 18 -2.44 -3.08 5.28
N TYR A 19 -2.95 -2.08 4.56
CA TYR A 19 -2.15 -1.01 3.97
C TYR A 19 -2.41 0.28 4.71
N VAL A 20 -1.34 0.97 5.11
CA VAL A 20 -1.42 2.26 5.81
C VAL A 20 -0.51 3.29 5.16
N SER A 21 -0.88 4.56 5.26
CA SER A 21 -0.05 5.66 4.73
C SER A 21 1.32 5.67 5.38
N LYS A 22 2.36 5.55 4.55
CA LYS A 22 3.76 5.55 5.00
C LYS A 22 4.10 6.87 5.70
N ASP A 23 3.82 7.99 5.05
CA ASP A 23 4.10 9.32 5.57
C ASP A 23 3.37 9.58 6.89
N ARG A 24 2.08 9.23 6.97
CA ARG A 24 1.30 9.39 8.20
C ARG A 24 1.82 8.44 9.29
N LEU A 25 2.21 7.20 8.97
CA LEU A 25 2.79 6.26 9.92
C LEU A 25 4.09 6.80 10.52
N GLU A 26 4.98 7.36 9.70
CA GLU A 26 6.24 7.96 10.14
C GLU A 26 6.01 9.22 10.98
N ALA A 27 5.08 10.09 10.55
CA ALA A 27 4.66 11.27 11.31
C ALA A 27 4.11 10.87 12.69
N MET A 28 3.29 9.83 12.75
CA MET A 28 2.72 9.32 14.00
C MET A 28 3.76 8.64 14.90
N LYS A 29 4.72 7.90 14.35
CA LYS A 29 5.90 7.42 15.10
C LYS A 29 6.64 8.58 15.76
N GLY A 30 6.80 9.71 15.06
CA GLY A 30 7.38 10.93 15.60
C GLY A 30 6.51 11.58 16.67
N LYS A 31 5.19 11.68 16.43
CA LYS A 31 4.20 12.26 17.36
C LYS A 31 4.19 11.49 18.67
N LEU A 32 4.12 10.16 18.64
CA LEU A 32 4.06 9.29 19.83
C LEU A 32 5.29 9.34 20.74
N LYS A 33 6.45 9.77 20.24
CA LYS A 33 7.63 10.02 21.08
C LYS A 33 7.43 11.22 22.03
N LYS A 34 6.47 12.10 21.74
CA LYS A 34 6.12 13.25 22.58
C LYS A 34 5.15 12.79 23.68
N LYS A 35 5.42 13.16 24.94
CA LYS A 35 4.58 12.77 26.10
C LYS A 35 3.11 13.21 25.98
N ALA A 36 2.85 14.35 25.33
CA ALA A 36 1.51 14.93 25.13
C ALA A 36 0.99 14.74 23.68
N ALA A 37 1.29 13.59 23.06
CA ALA A 37 0.74 13.26 21.75
C ALA A 37 -0.76 13.00 21.85
N ASP A 38 -1.56 13.97 21.41
CA ASP A 38 -2.98 13.78 21.14
C ASP A 38 -3.14 13.05 19.81
N VAL A 39 -3.89 11.95 19.82
CA VAL A 39 -4.19 11.15 18.63
C VAL A 39 -5.70 11.08 18.55
N THR A 40 -6.25 11.54 17.43
CA THR A 40 -7.71 11.58 17.22
C THR A 40 -8.17 10.38 16.42
N LYS A 41 -9.48 10.15 16.37
CA LYS A 41 -10.07 9.11 15.51
C LYS A 41 -9.82 9.42 14.03
N GLU A 42 -9.86 10.70 13.65
CA GLU A 42 -9.48 11.16 12.31
C GLU A 42 -8.03 10.84 11.98
N ASP A 43 -7.08 10.98 12.92
CA ASP A 43 -5.69 10.57 12.67
C ASP A 43 -5.60 9.08 12.31
N VAL A 44 -6.38 8.21 12.97
CA VAL A 44 -6.43 6.77 12.69
C VAL A 44 -7.08 6.49 11.34
N LYS A 45 -8.23 7.13 11.07
CA LYS A 45 -8.93 6.99 9.78
C LYS A 45 -8.01 7.41 8.64
N ALA A 46 -7.42 8.60 8.74
CA ALA A 46 -6.46 9.14 7.79
C ALA A 46 -5.25 8.21 7.59
N LEU A 47 -4.81 7.51 8.63
CA LEU A 47 -3.68 6.58 8.53
C LEU A 47 -4.03 5.32 7.73
N MET A 48 -5.24 4.78 7.90
CA MET A 48 -5.68 3.53 7.25
C MET A 48 -6.35 3.77 5.89
N TYR A 49 -7.04 4.90 5.74
CA TYR A 49 -7.76 5.33 4.54
C TYR A 49 -7.27 6.73 4.18
N PRO A 50 -6.16 6.82 3.44
CA PRO A 50 -5.62 8.10 2.98
C PRO A 50 -6.22 8.52 1.64
N ASP A 51 -7.55 8.48 1.49
CA ASP A 51 -8.26 8.92 0.27
C ASP A 51 -8.08 10.41 -0.04
N ASP A 52 -7.73 11.20 0.98
CA ASP A 52 -7.40 12.63 0.86
C ASP A 52 -5.94 12.89 0.38
N MET A 53 -5.11 11.85 0.23
CA MET A 53 -3.73 11.99 -0.24
C MET A 53 -3.61 11.91 -1.76
N GLU A 54 -2.55 12.50 -2.31
CA GLU A 54 -2.22 12.40 -3.73
C GLU A 54 -2.02 10.94 -4.15
N ASP A 55 -2.47 10.55 -5.35
CA ASP A 55 -2.42 9.17 -5.84
C ASP A 55 -1.02 8.55 -5.78
N GLY A 56 0.02 9.35 -6.03
CA GLY A 56 1.43 8.93 -5.97
C GLY A 56 1.97 8.72 -4.55
N SER A 57 1.19 9.01 -3.51
CA SER A 57 1.56 8.76 -2.11
C SER A 57 1.68 7.27 -1.83
N MET A 58 2.58 6.90 -0.91
CA MET A 58 2.91 5.49 -0.70
C MET A 58 2.18 4.90 0.51
N LEU A 59 1.57 3.75 0.29
CA LEU A 59 1.01 2.87 1.30
C LEU A 59 1.99 1.73 1.59
N VAL A 60 2.12 1.35 2.85
CA VAL A 60 2.98 0.24 3.28
C VAL A 60 2.16 -0.87 3.93
N PRO A 61 2.50 -2.15 3.64
CA PRO A 61 1.85 -3.27 4.29
C PRO A 61 2.21 -3.35 5.79
N VAL A 62 1.24 -3.77 6.58
CA VAL A 62 1.36 -4.08 8.01
C VAL A 62 0.70 -5.41 8.30
N ASP A 63 1.28 -6.18 9.22
CA ASP A 63 0.85 -7.54 9.54
C ASP A 63 0.19 -7.53 10.92
N VAL A 64 -1.13 -7.64 10.95
CA VAL A 64 -1.92 -7.69 12.19
C VAL A 64 -2.15 -9.11 12.69
N SER A 65 -1.47 -10.12 12.12
CA SER A 65 -1.57 -11.51 12.63
C SER A 65 -1.01 -11.69 14.05
N GLY A 66 -0.24 -10.71 14.54
CA GLY A 66 0.22 -10.66 15.93
C GLY A 66 -0.80 -10.09 16.93
N GLU A 67 -1.88 -9.50 16.43
CA GLU A 67 -3.00 -8.98 17.22
C GLU A 67 -4.06 -10.08 17.42
N PRO A 68 -5.01 -9.94 18.37
CA PRO A 68 -6.08 -10.92 18.56
C PRO A 68 -6.91 -11.16 17.29
N GLU A 69 -7.55 -12.33 17.18
CA GLU A 69 -8.32 -12.72 15.99
C GLU A 69 -9.48 -11.74 15.65
N ASP A 70 -10.07 -11.10 16.68
CA ASP A 70 -11.10 -10.06 16.56
C ASP A 70 -10.52 -8.64 16.36
N PHE A 71 -9.21 -8.52 16.05
CA PHE A 71 -8.61 -7.22 15.83
C PHE A 71 -9.30 -6.51 14.65
N PRO A 72 -9.87 -5.33 14.88
CA PRO A 72 -10.63 -4.63 13.85
C PRO A 72 -9.70 -4.17 12.72
N THR A 73 -10.08 -4.53 11.50
CA THR A 73 -9.35 -4.21 10.27
C THR A 73 -9.85 -2.94 9.58
N THR A 74 -11.00 -2.41 10.01
CA THR A 74 -11.59 -1.17 9.51
C THR A 74 -11.32 -0.01 10.48
N PRO A 75 -11.17 1.23 9.99
CA PRO A 75 -10.92 2.41 10.84
C PRO A 75 -12.09 2.70 11.78
N GLU A 76 -13.32 2.43 11.36
CA GLU A 76 -14.53 2.66 12.15
C GLU A 76 -14.58 1.71 13.35
N GLU A 77 -14.39 0.42 13.14
CA GLU A 77 -14.35 -0.54 14.24
C GLU A 77 -13.12 -0.35 15.12
N LEU A 78 -11.95 -0.03 14.53
CA LEU A 78 -10.73 0.20 15.29
C LEU A 78 -10.88 1.41 16.22
N THR A 79 -11.46 2.51 15.76
CA THR A 79 -11.69 3.70 16.60
C THR A 79 -12.91 3.59 17.53
N ALA A 80 -13.75 2.57 17.35
CA ALA A 80 -14.85 2.24 18.26
C ALA A 80 -14.40 1.32 19.40
N LYS A 81 -13.57 0.31 19.10
CA LYS A 81 -13.09 -0.71 20.06
C LYS A 81 -11.79 -0.31 20.75
N VAL A 82 -10.92 0.45 20.07
CA VAL A 82 -9.55 0.76 20.51
C VAL A 82 -9.37 2.27 20.60
N GLU A 83 -8.73 2.74 21.67
CA GLU A 83 -8.39 4.15 21.78
C GLU A 83 -7.44 4.56 20.64
N PRO A 84 -7.59 5.76 20.04
CA PRO A 84 -6.84 6.14 18.84
C PRO A 84 -5.32 6.03 18.99
N LYS A 85 -4.80 6.41 20.17
CA LYS A 85 -3.37 6.29 20.46
C LYS A 85 -2.89 4.83 20.50
N ALA A 86 -3.70 3.94 21.05
CA ALA A 86 -3.40 2.51 21.09
C ALA A 86 -3.51 1.89 19.68
N ALA A 87 -4.51 2.28 18.89
CA ALA A 87 -4.68 1.87 17.50
C ALA A 87 -3.45 2.20 16.64
N VAL A 88 -2.99 3.46 16.67
CA VAL A 88 -1.77 3.88 15.95
C VAL A 88 -0.54 3.12 16.45
N THR A 89 -0.44 2.89 17.76
CA THR A 89 0.68 2.11 18.33
C THR A 89 0.66 0.66 17.84
N ALA A 90 -0.52 0.04 17.73
CA ALA A 90 -0.70 -1.30 17.19
C ALA A 90 -0.29 -1.35 15.71
N LEU A 91 -0.74 -0.41 14.88
CA LEU A 91 -0.35 -0.33 13.46
C LEU A 91 1.17 -0.14 13.27
N ILE A 92 1.81 0.67 14.12
CA ILE A 92 3.27 0.83 14.10
C ILE A 92 3.98 -0.48 14.43
N LYS A 93 3.48 -1.24 15.41
CA LYS A 93 4.02 -2.55 15.77
C LYS A 93 3.75 -3.59 14.68
N ALA A 94 2.56 -3.56 14.07
CA ALA A 94 2.18 -4.43 12.96
C ALA A 94 3.08 -4.20 11.73
N HIS A 95 3.47 -2.95 11.47
CA HIS A 95 4.46 -2.65 10.43
C HIS A 95 5.83 -3.26 10.74
N ASP A 96 6.31 -3.11 11.98
CA ASP A 96 7.58 -3.71 12.42
C ASP A 96 7.52 -5.25 12.43
N ALA A 97 6.36 -5.83 12.78
CA ALA A 97 6.09 -7.25 12.71
C ALA A 97 6.15 -7.74 11.26
N PHE A 98 5.52 -7.01 10.32
CA PHE A 98 5.61 -7.31 8.89
C PHE A 98 7.06 -7.24 8.40
N GLU A 99 7.81 -6.21 8.76
CA GLU A 99 9.22 -6.08 8.34
C GLU A 99 10.09 -7.27 8.81
N LYS A 100 9.75 -7.86 9.96
CA LYS A 100 10.40 -9.08 10.49
C LYS A 100 9.85 -10.36 9.85
N SER A 101 8.57 -10.39 9.49
CA SER A 101 7.88 -11.58 8.98
C SER A 101 7.88 -11.67 7.44
N LYS A 102 8.17 -10.59 6.71
CA LYS A 102 8.09 -10.51 5.23
C LYS A 102 8.97 -11.52 4.49
N SER A 103 10.02 -12.00 5.16
CA SER A 103 10.89 -13.07 4.66
C SER A 103 10.22 -14.44 4.59
N LYS A 104 9.06 -14.62 5.25
CA LYS A 104 8.22 -15.82 5.16
C LYS A 104 7.52 -15.93 3.81
N PHE A 105 7.28 -14.80 3.14
CA PHE A 105 6.73 -14.78 1.79
C PHE A 105 7.85 -15.01 0.76
N SER A 106 7.55 -15.77 -0.29
CA SER A 106 8.41 -15.82 -1.47
C SER A 106 8.50 -14.43 -2.10
N LYS A 107 9.57 -14.19 -2.87
CA LYS A 107 9.82 -12.87 -3.48
C LYS A 107 8.62 -12.35 -4.27
N ASP A 108 7.96 -13.25 -4.99
CA ASP A 108 6.83 -12.93 -5.88
C ASP A 108 5.51 -12.71 -5.13
N LYS A 109 5.37 -13.30 -3.94
CA LYS A 109 4.16 -13.26 -3.09
C LYS A 109 4.28 -12.31 -1.91
N ARG A 110 5.42 -11.65 -1.75
CA ARG A 110 5.65 -10.74 -0.63
C ARG A 110 4.79 -9.49 -0.83
N PRO A 111 3.99 -9.09 0.18
CA PRO A 111 3.33 -7.80 0.14
C PRO A 111 4.36 -6.67 -0.04
N ILE A 112 4.15 -5.81 -1.02
CA ILE A 112 5.02 -4.67 -1.33
C ILE A 112 4.25 -3.37 -1.13
N PRO A 113 4.96 -2.24 -0.91
CA PRO A 113 4.33 -0.93 -0.92
C PRO A 113 3.56 -0.69 -2.22
N MET A 114 2.50 0.12 -2.15
CA MET A 114 1.67 0.48 -3.29
C MET A 114 1.33 1.96 -3.25
N SER A 115 0.89 2.51 -4.38
CA SER A 115 0.43 3.90 -4.43
C SER A 115 -0.98 4.04 -3.83
N VAL A 116 -1.37 5.25 -3.42
CA VAL A 116 -2.75 5.54 -2.99
C VAL A 116 -3.71 5.36 -4.16
N GLY A 117 -3.32 5.75 -5.37
CA GLY A 117 -4.13 5.56 -6.59
C GLY A 117 -4.44 4.09 -6.84
N ASP A 118 -3.43 3.23 -6.86
CA ASP A 118 -3.59 1.77 -7.02
C ASP A 118 -4.53 1.16 -5.96
N TRP A 119 -4.42 1.63 -4.72
CA TRP A 119 -5.25 1.15 -3.62
C TRP A 119 -6.69 1.65 -3.75
N LEU A 120 -6.90 2.92 -4.09
CA LEU A 120 -8.23 3.48 -4.32
C LEU A 120 -8.94 2.76 -5.46
N THR A 121 -8.25 2.53 -6.60
CA THR A 121 -8.81 1.75 -7.70
C THR A 121 -9.31 0.40 -7.22
N HIS A 122 -8.53 -0.29 -6.38
CA HIS A 122 -8.92 -1.62 -5.91
C HIS A 122 -10.07 -1.60 -4.90
N VAL A 123 -10.01 -0.69 -3.91
CA VAL A 123 -11.08 -0.54 -2.91
C VAL A 123 -12.39 -0.11 -3.57
N SER A 124 -12.34 0.78 -4.56
CA SER A 124 -13.52 1.18 -5.34
C SER A 124 -14.08 0.06 -6.21
N MET A 125 -13.23 -0.79 -6.80
CA MET A 125 -13.66 -1.98 -7.54
C MET A 125 -14.33 -3.04 -6.64
N GLU A 126 -13.94 -3.14 -5.37
CA GLU A 126 -14.58 -4.05 -4.41
C GLU A 126 -15.95 -3.54 -3.92
N GLU A 127 -16.13 -2.22 -3.79
CA GLU A 127 -17.41 -1.60 -3.40
C GLU A 127 -18.43 -1.54 -4.55
N ASP A 128 -17.94 -1.39 -5.78
CA ASP A 128 -18.77 -1.19 -6.96
C ASP A 128 -18.72 -2.42 -7.88
N GLY A 129 -19.63 -3.36 -7.63
CA GLY A 129 -19.97 -4.42 -8.57
C GLY A 129 -20.67 -3.93 -9.83
N GLY A 130 -20.31 -2.76 -10.38
CA GLY A 130 -20.75 -2.35 -11.70
C GLY A 130 -20.49 -0.89 -12.08
N GLU A 131 -19.34 -0.60 -12.72
CA GLU A 131 -19.32 0.12 -13.99
C GLU A 131 -17.91 0.10 -14.64
N GLU A 132 -17.90 -0.15 -15.94
CA GLU A 132 -16.71 -0.18 -16.81
C GLU A 132 -16.04 1.20 -16.97
N GLY A 133 -14.71 1.20 -17.11
CA GLY A 133 -13.91 2.31 -17.67
C GLY A 133 -12.83 2.78 -16.68
N GLY A 134 -11.53 2.69 -16.93
CA GLY A 134 -10.80 2.60 -18.18
C GLY A 134 -9.74 3.68 -18.12
N GLU A 135 -8.48 3.33 -17.84
CA GLU A 135 -7.33 4.15 -18.21
C GLU A 135 -6.20 3.23 -18.70
N GLU A 136 -5.81 3.52 -19.93
CA GLU A 136 -4.86 2.85 -20.76
C GLU A 136 -3.47 3.40 -20.40
N GLU A 137 -2.55 2.58 -19.87
CA GLU A 137 -1.12 2.90 -20.00
C GLU A 137 -0.58 2.24 -21.27
N GLU A 138 -0.81 2.94 -22.37
CA GLU A 138 -0.11 2.79 -23.64
C GLU A 138 1.39 3.13 -23.42
N LEU A 139 2.19 2.12 -23.09
CA LEU A 139 3.65 2.22 -23.19
C LEU A 139 4.06 1.97 -24.64
N GLU A 140 3.90 3.00 -25.47
CA GLU A 140 4.61 3.12 -26.74
C GLU A 140 6.11 3.28 -26.42
N THR A 141 6.92 2.24 -26.69
CA THR A 141 8.37 2.37 -26.74
C THR A 141 8.89 1.83 -28.07
N ASP A 142 8.90 2.73 -29.06
CA ASP A 142 9.74 2.65 -30.24
C ASP A 142 11.16 3.12 -29.86
N GLU A 143 12.12 2.20 -29.90
CA GLU A 143 13.47 2.44 -30.43
C GLU A 143 14.32 1.18 -30.21
N VAL A 144 14.36 0.27 -31.19
CA VAL A 144 15.47 -0.67 -31.33
C VAL A 144 16.31 -0.22 -32.52
N ILE A 145 17.32 0.57 -32.18
CA ILE A 145 18.39 1.03 -33.06
C ILE A 145 19.23 -0.19 -33.46
N GLU A 146 19.00 -0.75 -34.66
CA GLU A 146 19.90 -1.77 -35.21
C GLU A 146 21.13 -1.12 -35.90
N PRO A 147 22.37 -1.47 -35.52
CA PRO A 147 23.56 -0.89 -36.11
C PRO A 147 24.10 -1.65 -37.34
N SER A 148 24.46 -0.88 -38.38
CA SER A 148 25.52 -1.09 -39.41
C SER A 148 25.26 -2.09 -40.57
N PRO A 149 26.03 -2.11 -41.70
CA PRO A 149 27.09 -1.21 -42.21
C PRO A 149 27.01 -0.81 -43.73
N MET A 150 27.55 0.38 -44.06
CA MET A 150 28.51 0.69 -45.15
C MET A 150 28.28 0.22 -46.61
N LYS A 151 28.12 1.17 -47.56
CA LYS A 151 28.62 1.05 -48.95
C LYS A 151 28.75 2.40 -49.71
N LYS A 152 30.01 2.85 -49.76
CA LYS A 152 30.75 3.62 -50.78
C LYS A 152 30.01 4.56 -51.76
N ARG A 153 30.46 5.82 -51.70
CA ARG A 153 30.29 6.96 -52.63
C ARG A 153 30.67 6.61 -54.09
N ARG A 154 29.83 7.03 -55.06
CA ARG A 154 30.10 8.02 -56.13
C ARG A 154 29.08 7.88 -57.28
N LYS A 155 28.31 8.94 -57.53
CA LYS A 155 27.63 9.19 -58.82
C LYS A 155 28.66 9.78 -59.80
N LEU A 156 28.59 9.34 -61.07
CA LEU A 156 29.02 10.15 -62.21
C LEU A 156 27.98 11.24 -62.46
#